data_AF-A0A9D4W352-F1
#
_entry.id   AF-A0A9D4W352-F1
#
_cell.length_a   1.000
_cell.length_b   1.000
_cell.length_c   1.000
_cell.angle_alpha   90.00
_cell.angle_beta   90.00
_cell.angle_gamma   90.00
#
_symmetry.space_group_name_H-M   'P 1'
#
loop_
_entity.id
_entity.type
_entity.pdbx_description
1 polymer ?
#
loop_
_entity_poly.entity_id
_entity_poly.type
_entity_poly.pdbx_seq_one_letter_code
_entity_poly.pdbx_strand_id
1 'polypeptide(L)'
;MASSSSPTTTLSRRRTQAPIPAPKKLSNFDDVVCQKCSSGKSPTKLLLCDKCDKGYHIFCLSPILAKVPKSSWFCPSCSHTTTNNPKSFPLVQTKIIDFFKIQRSSEASQIPNQDSKKKRKRSSSLVVSKKKRKLLPFTPSDDSRRRLVQMASLATALTATKTEFSNELTYMPGMAPRDANSPALEHGGMQVMSKEDIETLNLCRSMMERGECPPLMVVFDPVEGFTVEADKSIKDLTIVTEYVGDVDFLKNREYDDGDSIMTLLFASDPSQSLVICPDKRSNIARFVNGINNHTLEGKKKQNLKCVRFNVDGECRVLLIAIRDIAKGERLYYDYNGYEHEYPTEHFV
;
A
#
# COMPACT_ATOMS: atom_id res chain seq x y z
N MET A 1 59.97 -30.41 -34.21
CA MET A 1 59.32 -29.58 -33.15
C MET A 1 59.16 -30.44 -31.91
N ALA A 2 60.01 -30.24 -30.90
CA ALA A 2 59.78 -30.64 -29.51
C ALA A 2 61.00 -30.19 -28.70
N SER A 3 60.76 -29.31 -27.74
CA SER A 3 61.77 -28.56 -26.98
C SER A 3 62.31 -29.35 -25.79
N SER A 4 63.55 -29.04 -25.44
CA SER A 4 64.38 -29.57 -24.37
C SER A 4 63.81 -29.37 -22.96
N SER A 5 64.05 -30.35 -22.10
CA SER A 5 63.79 -30.36 -20.67
C SER A 5 65.08 -30.08 -19.88
N SER A 6 65.00 -29.21 -18.87
CA SER A 6 65.97 -29.12 -17.77
C SER A 6 65.25 -28.61 -16.51
N PRO A 7 65.59 -29.11 -15.30
CA PRO A 7 64.87 -28.83 -14.07
C PRO A 7 65.51 -27.65 -13.30
N THR A 8 64.70 -26.79 -12.68
CA THR A 8 65.22 -25.80 -11.72
C THR A 8 64.18 -25.45 -10.64
N THR A 9 64.37 -26.09 -9.49
CA THR A 9 64.30 -25.55 -8.12
C THR A 9 63.20 -24.53 -7.78
N THR A 10 62.15 -25.04 -7.15
CA THR A 10 61.11 -24.29 -6.42
C THR A 10 61.69 -23.63 -5.17
N LEU A 11 61.82 -22.30 -5.19
CA LEU A 11 62.00 -21.50 -3.98
C LEU A 11 60.63 -21.24 -3.33
N SER A 12 60.38 -21.96 -2.24
CA SER A 12 59.23 -21.80 -1.36
C SER A 12 59.25 -20.42 -0.69
N ARG A 13 58.37 -19.51 -1.10
CA ARG A 13 58.02 -18.32 -0.32
C ARG A 13 57.04 -18.74 0.78
N ARG A 14 57.56 -18.91 1.99
CA ARG A 14 56.78 -18.98 3.23
C ARG A 14 55.94 -17.71 3.37
N ARG A 15 54.64 -17.78 3.10
CA ARG A 15 53.67 -16.82 3.62
C ARG A 15 53.32 -17.26 5.03
N THR A 16 53.68 -16.43 6.00
CA THR A 16 53.32 -16.55 7.41
C THR A 16 51.82 -16.80 7.54
N GLN A 17 51.44 -17.94 8.11
CA GLN A 17 50.06 -18.20 8.51
C GLN A 17 49.72 -17.23 9.65
N ALA A 18 48.70 -16.38 9.43
CA ALA A 18 48.09 -15.64 10.52
C ALA A 18 47.43 -16.65 11.48
N PRO A 19 47.51 -16.46 12.80
CA PRO A 19 46.88 -17.36 13.76
C PRO A 19 45.38 -17.43 13.50
N ILE A 20 44.85 -18.65 13.37
CA ILE A 20 43.42 -18.93 13.40
C ILE A 20 42.90 -18.36 14.73
N PRO A 21 41.94 -17.41 14.74
CA PRO A 21 41.37 -16.93 15.98
C PRO A 21 40.71 -18.11 16.68
N ALA A 22 41.18 -18.43 17.88
CA ALA A 22 40.49 -19.34 18.78
C ALA A 22 39.03 -18.88 18.92
N PRO A 23 38.05 -19.81 18.99
CA PRO A 23 36.67 -19.43 19.23
C PRO A 23 36.63 -18.71 20.58
N LYS A 24 36.38 -17.40 20.55
CA LYS A 24 36.03 -16.65 21.74
C LYS A 24 34.77 -17.31 22.28
N LYS A 25 34.89 -17.99 23.43
CA LYS A 25 33.75 -18.34 24.27
C LYS A 25 33.07 -17.01 24.64
N LEU A 26 32.02 -16.64 23.91
CA LEU A 26 31.08 -15.63 24.34
C LEU A 26 30.13 -16.29 25.33
N SER A 27 30.37 -15.94 26.58
CA SER A 27 29.55 -16.14 27.77
C SER A 27 28.05 -15.95 27.53
N ASN A 28 27.24 -16.95 27.92
CA ASN A 28 25.82 -16.90 28.33
C ASN A 28 24.89 -15.90 27.60
N PHE A 29 24.63 -16.10 26.31
CA PHE A 29 23.51 -15.45 25.60
C PHE A 29 22.45 -16.44 25.09
N ASP A 30 22.50 -17.70 25.54
CA ASP A 30 21.59 -18.76 25.07
C ASP A 30 20.15 -18.65 25.64
N ASP A 31 19.87 -17.68 26.51
CA ASP A 31 18.57 -17.51 27.18
C ASP A 31 17.88 -16.15 26.91
N VAL A 32 18.29 -15.39 25.89
CA VAL A 32 17.57 -14.15 25.54
C VAL A 32 16.27 -14.48 24.82
N VAL A 33 15.17 -14.47 25.56
CA VAL A 33 13.82 -14.68 25.03
C VAL A 33 13.17 -13.37 24.58
N CYS A 34 12.35 -13.47 23.54
CA CYS A 34 11.54 -12.34 23.12
C CYS A 34 10.52 -11.96 24.19
N GLN A 35 10.49 -10.69 24.60
CA GLN A 35 9.56 -10.19 25.63
C GLN A 35 8.08 -10.22 25.24
N LYS A 36 7.77 -10.43 23.95
CA LYS A 36 6.39 -10.45 23.44
C LYS A 36 5.83 -11.86 23.33
N CYS A 37 6.59 -12.80 22.77
CA CYS A 37 6.15 -14.19 22.62
C CYS A 37 6.78 -15.16 23.63
N SER A 38 7.62 -14.66 24.53
CA SER A 38 8.35 -15.43 25.56
C SER A 38 9.14 -16.61 25.00
N SER A 39 9.54 -16.54 23.73
CA SER A 39 10.22 -17.60 22.99
C SER A 39 11.61 -17.14 22.56
N GLY A 40 12.59 -18.04 22.60
CA GLY A 40 13.93 -17.87 22.03
C GLY A 40 14.08 -18.41 20.59
N LYS A 41 12.97 -18.83 19.95
CA LYS A 41 13.00 -19.37 18.58
C LYS A 41 13.32 -18.25 17.58
N SER A 42 14.21 -18.51 16.62
CA SER A 42 14.67 -17.56 15.59
C SER A 42 15.59 -16.44 16.12
N PRO A 43 16.73 -16.78 16.74
CA PRO A 43 17.68 -15.79 17.30
C PRO A 43 18.25 -14.84 16.25
N THR A 44 18.33 -15.26 14.98
CA THR A 44 18.79 -14.42 13.85
C THR A 44 17.84 -13.28 13.50
N LYS A 45 16.61 -13.32 14.00
CA LYS A 45 15.56 -12.32 13.81
C LYS A 45 15.17 -11.63 15.13
N LEU A 46 16.02 -11.75 16.16
CA LEU A 46 15.83 -11.17 17.48
C LEU A 46 16.68 -9.91 17.63
N LEU A 47 16.04 -8.78 17.93
CA LEU A 47 16.65 -7.49 18.21
C LEU A 47 16.83 -7.29 19.71
N LEU A 48 17.92 -6.64 20.08
CA LEU A 48 18.15 -6.14 21.43
C LEU A 48 17.90 -4.65 21.45
N CYS A 49 17.22 -4.17 22.49
CA CYS A 49 17.02 -2.75 22.71
C CYS A 49 18.32 -2.11 23.22
N ASP A 50 18.84 -1.09 22.54
CA ASP A 50 20.10 -0.41 22.93
C ASP A 50 20.03 0.34 24.28
N LYS A 51 18.84 0.45 24.88
CA LYS A 51 18.64 1.08 26.19
C LYS A 51 18.43 0.09 27.33
N CYS A 52 17.82 -1.07 27.08
CA CYS A 52 17.43 -1.99 28.16
C CYS A 52 17.82 -3.44 27.91
N ASP A 53 18.55 -3.73 26.83
CA ASP A 53 19.07 -5.04 26.41
C ASP A 53 18.02 -6.17 26.32
N LYS A 54 16.73 -5.82 26.35
CA LYS A 54 15.64 -6.78 26.20
C LYS A 54 15.49 -7.22 24.74
N GLY A 55 15.26 -8.52 24.55
CA GLY A 55 15.05 -9.17 23.26
C GLY A 55 13.64 -9.02 22.68
N TYR A 56 13.54 -8.70 21.39
CA TYR A 56 12.29 -8.63 20.64
C TYR A 56 12.49 -9.17 19.24
N HIS A 57 11.66 -10.12 18.79
CA HIS A 57 11.70 -10.51 17.38
C HIS A 57 11.25 -9.36 16.50
N ILE A 58 11.89 -9.19 15.34
CA ILE A 58 11.50 -8.20 14.32
C ILE A 58 10.02 -8.33 13.93
N PHE A 59 9.47 -9.55 13.95
CA PHE A 59 8.07 -9.90 13.68
C PHE A 59 7.14 -9.86 14.91
N CYS A 60 7.68 -9.66 16.11
CA CYS A 60 6.88 -9.43 17.32
C CYS A 60 6.79 -7.95 17.71
N LEU A 61 7.40 -7.06 16.91
CA LEU A 61 7.31 -5.62 17.06
C LEU A 61 6.07 -5.07 16.37
N SER A 62 5.62 -3.89 16.80
CA SER A 62 4.51 -3.18 16.18
C SER A 62 4.94 -1.72 15.99
N PRO A 63 5.16 -1.25 14.74
CA PRO A 63 5.09 -2.01 13.50
C PRO A 63 6.18 -3.08 13.38
N ILE A 64 5.91 -4.11 12.57
CA ILE A 64 6.84 -5.21 12.30
C ILE A 64 7.99 -4.69 11.44
N LEU A 65 9.21 -5.11 11.76
CA LEU A 65 10.38 -4.79 10.97
C LEU A 65 10.64 -5.93 9.97
N ALA A 66 10.70 -5.61 8.68
CA ALA A 66 11.04 -6.58 7.64
C ALA A 66 12.47 -7.13 7.82
N LYS A 67 13.36 -6.33 8.41
CA LYS A 67 14.75 -6.68 8.66
C LYS A 67 15.27 -6.01 9.93
N VAL A 68 16.36 -6.55 10.48
CA VAL A 68 17.13 -5.93 11.56
C VAL A 68 17.64 -4.54 11.11
N PRO A 69 17.28 -3.44 11.80
CA PRO A 69 17.77 -2.10 11.48
C PRO A 69 19.29 -2.02 11.56
N LYS A 70 19.91 -1.22 10.68
CA LYS A 70 21.36 -0.98 10.71
C LYS A 70 21.77 0.08 11.75
N SER A 71 20.81 0.86 12.26
CA SER A 71 21.01 1.91 13.26
C SER A 71 20.46 1.49 14.62
N SER A 72 20.69 2.33 15.63
CA SER A 72 20.24 2.07 17.00
C SER A 72 18.73 1.87 17.10
N TRP A 73 18.31 0.81 17.78
CA TRP A 73 16.91 0.42 17.93
C TRP A 73 16.48 0.42 19.40
N PHE A 74 15.31 1.00 19.67
CA PHE A 74 14.73 1.09 21.01
C PHE A 74 13.39 0.36 21.07
N CYS A 75 13.20 -0.47 22.08
CA CYS A 75 11.96 -1.20 22.27
C CYS A 75 10.77 -0.29 22.56
N PRO A 76 9.53 -0.78 22.38
CA PRO A 76 8.32 -0.03 22.73
C PRO A 76 8.40 0.57 24.13
N SER A 77 8.76 -0.19 25.17
CA SER A 77 8.87 0.35 26.53
C SER A 77 9.89 1.48 26.68
N CYS A 78 10.93 1.51 25.85
CA CYS A 78 11.95 2.56 25.83
C CYS A 78 11.62 3.73 24.90
N SER A 79 10.73 3.52 23.93
CA SER A 79 10.19 4.51 22.98
C SER A 79 8.91 5.20 23.52
N HIS A 80 8.16 4.53 24.40
CA HIS A 80 6.83 4.93 24.91
C HIS A 80 6.80 6.05 25.97
N THR A 81 7.81 6.93 26.05
CA THR A 81 7.71 8.12 26.91
C THR A 81 6.86 9.25 26.31
N THR A 82 6.21 9.04 25.17
CA THR A 82 5.21 9.97 24.61
C THR A 82 3.98 9.20 24.10
N THR A 83 2.80 9.59 24.58
CA THR A 83 1.46 9.03 24.31
C THR A 83 1.16 8.75 22.82
N ASN A 84 0.91 7.48 22.47
CA ASN A 84 0.68 6.98 21.09
C ASN A 84 -0.77 7.11 20.58
N ASN A 85 -1.40 8.28 20.72
CA ASN A 85 -2.53 8.60 19.84
C ASN A 85 -2.03 9.67 18.86
N PRO A 86 -2.05 9.44 17.53
CA PRO A 86 -1.68 10.48 16.59
C PRO A 86 -2.52 11.74 16.88
N LYS A 87 -1.85 12.88 17.01
CA LYS A 87 -2.52 14.16 17.26
C LYS A 87 -3.48 14.42 16.11
N SER A 88 -4.77 14.50 16.41
CA SER A 88 -5.82 14.69 15.41
C SER A 88 -5.56 15.94 14.56
N PHE A 89 -5.67 15.81 13.23
CA PHE A 89 -5.61 16.94 12.33
C PHE A 89 -6.74 17.93 12.65
N PRO A 90 -6.48 19.25 12.71
CA PRO A 90 -7.51 20.22 13.06
C PRO A 90 -8.72 20.14 12.11
N LEU A 91 -9.92 20.03 12.67
CA LEU A 91 -11.19 20.07 11.92
C LEU A 91 -11.53 21.51 11.48
N VAL A 92 -10.61 22.15 10.76
CA VAL A 92 -10.77 23.50 10.22
C VAL A 92 -10.85 23.38 8.70
N GLN A 93 -12.00 23.75 8.13
CA GLN A 93 -12.29 23.55 6.72
C GLN A 93 -11.24 24.15 5.77
N THR A 94 -10.71 25.34 6.07
CA THR A 94 -9.66 25.96 5.26
C THR A 94 -8.39 25.11 5.24
N LYS A 95 -7.92 24.64 6.39
CA LYS A 95 -6.75 23.77 6.49
C LYS A 95 -6.93 22.46 5.73
N ILE A 96 -8.13 21.89 5.75
CA ILE A 96 -8.47 20.66 5.02
C ILE A 96 -8.49 20.93 3.51
N ILE A 97 -9.14 22.02 3.07
CA ILE A 97 -9.16 22.43 1.64
C ILE A 97 -7.73 22.62 1.12
N ASP A 98 -6.89 23.32 1.88
CA ASP A 98 -5.51 23.59 1.49
C ASP A 98 -4.68 22.30 1.47
N PHE A 99 -4.87 21.41 2.45
CA PHE A 99 -4.18 20.11 2.52
C PHE A 99 -4.50 19.21 1.32
N PHE A 100 -5.77 19.13 0.93
CA PHE A 100 -6.24 18.29 -0.17
C PHE A 100 -6.28 19.01 -1.53
N LYS A 101 -5.88 20.29 -1.59
CA LYS A 101 -5.94 21.15 -2.79
C LYS A 101 -7.33 21.15 -3.45
N ILE A 102 -8.39 21.18 -2.63
CA ILE A 102 -9.78 21.11 -3.10
C ILE A 102 -10.09 22.35 -3.93
N GLN A 103 -10.60 22.16 -5.15
CA GLN A 103 -11.03 23.24 -6.01
C GLN A 103 -12.23 23.94 -5.37
N ARG A 104 -12.10 25.25 -5.12
CA ARG A 104 -13.25 26.06 -4.70
C ARG A 104 -14.12 26.32 -5.91
N SER A 105 -15.31 25.72 -5.94
CA SER A 105 -16.36 26.16 -6.86
C SER A 105 -16.79 27.57 -6.47
N SER A 106 -16.34 28.57 -7.23
CA SER A 106 -17.00 29.87 -7.30
C SER A 106 -18.31 29.67 -8.04
N GLU A 107 -19.35 29.22 -7.33
CA GLU A 107 -20.79 29.40 -7.61
C GLU A 107 -21.60 28.40 -6.79
N ALA A 108 -22.09 28.87 -5.64
CA ALA A 108 -23.33 28.36 -5.11
C ALA A 108 -24.46 28.95 -5.96
N SER A 109 -25.11 28.10 -6.77
CA SER A 109 -26.52 28.17 -7.24
C SER A 109 -26.64 27.72 -8.68
N GLN A 110 -27.07 26.48 -8.89
CA GLN A 110 -28.09 26.15 -9.90
C GLN A 110 -28.62 24.74 -9.62
N ILE A 111 -29.82 24.71 -9.04
CA ILE A 111 -30.66 23.52 -8.90
C ILE A 111 -31.00 23.03 -10.32
N PRO A 112 -30.68 21.79 -10.72
CA PRO A 112 -31.21 21.24 -11.95
C PRO A 112 -32.69 20.93 -11.73
N ASN A 113 -33.54 21.70 -12.40
CA ASN A 113 -34.98 21.48 -12.46
C ASN A 113 -35.23 20.12 -13.16
N GLN A 114 -35.63 19.09 -12.40
CA GLN A 114 -36.06 17.81 -12.99
C GLN A 114 -37.46 17.96 -13.57
N ASP A 115 -37.53 18.28 -14.85
CA ASP A 115 -38.80 18.24 -15.58
C ASP A 115 -39.03 16.83 -16.16
N SER A 116 -40.12 16.23 -15.72
CA SER A 116 -40.44 14.80 -15.90
C SER A 116 -41.05 14.54 -17.29
N LYS A 117 -40.23 14.38 -18.33
CA LYS A 117 -40.75 13.94 -19.64
C LYS A 117 -40.77 12.41 -19.75
N LYS A 118 -41.90 11.81 -19.34
CA LYS A 118 -42.27 10.41 -19.61
C LYS A 118 -42.27 10.13 -21.12
N LYS A 119 -41.21 9.51 -21.65
CA LYS A 119 -41.25 8.85 -22.97
C LYS A 119 -41.66 7.38 -22.80
N ARG A 120 -42.85 7.02 -23.30
CA ARG A 120 -43.30 5.62 -23.43
C ARG A 120 -42.32 4.84 -24.31
N LYS A 121 -41.66 3.81 -23.75
CA LYS A 121 -40.90 2.82 -24.51
C LYS A 121 -41.88 1.85 -25.18
N ARG A 122 -41.76 1.67 -26.50
CA ARG A 122 -42.45 0.61 -27.25
C ARG A 122 -41.86 -0.75 -26.83
N SER A 123 -42.73 -1.75 -26.70
CA SER A 123 -42.37 -3.13 -26.38
C SER A 123 -41.57 -3.75 -27.53
N SER A 124 -40.28 -3.99 -27.31
CA SER A 124 -39.47 -4.89 -28.13
C SER A 124 -39.03 -6.07 -27.27
N SER A 125 -38.97 -7.24 -27.91
CA SER A 125 -38.80 -8.57 -27.35
C SER A 125 -37.68 -8.70 -26.29
N LEU A 126 -37.97 -9.53 -25.28
CA LEU A 126 -37.06 -9.93 -24.21
C LEU A 126 -35.89 -10.75 -24.77
N VAL A 127 -34.85 -10.06 -25.22
CA VAL A 127 -33.51 -10.65 -25.28
C VAL A 127 -32.84 -10.30 -23.96
N VAL A 128 -32.68 -11.28 -23.07
CA VAL A 128 -31.90 -11.12 -21.83
C VAL A 128 -30.42 -10.98 -22.24
N SER A 129 -30.02 -9.77 -22.59
CA SER A 129 -28.62 -9.40 -22.61
C SER A 129 -28.12 -9.53 -21.18
N LYS A 130 -27.17 -10.45 -20.94
CA LYS A 130 -26.47 -10.55 -19.66
C LYS A 130 -25.91 -9.16 -19.35
N LYS A 131 -26.47 -8.49 -18.35
CA LYS A 131 -26.04 -7.15 -17.92
C LYS A 131 -24.54 -7.23 -17.64
N LYS A 132 -23.72 -6.59 -18.47
CA LYS A 132 -22.27 -6.52 -18.29
C LYS A 132 -22.02 -5.94 -16.89
N ARG A 133 -21.17 -6.58 -16.08
CA ARG A 133 -20.79 -6.07 -14.76
C ARG A 133 -20.04 -4.75 -14.98
N LYS A 134 -20.70 -3.64 -14.69
CA LYS A 134 -20.21 -2.26 -14.84
C LYS A 134 -19.68 -1.80 -13.49
N LEU A 135 -18.56 -1.08 -13.48
CA LEU A 135 -18.06 -0.43 -12.27
C LEU A 135 -19.01 0.70 -11.84
N LEU A 136 -19.08 0.91 -10.52
CA LEU A 136 -19.91 1.96 -9.91
C LEU A 136 -19.02 3.04 -9.31
N PRO A 137 -19.42 4.32 -9.38
CA PRO A 137 -18.74 5.35 -8.61
C PRO A 137 -19.06 5.19 -7.13
N PHE A 138 -18.17 5.63 -6.24
CA PHE A 138 -18.51 5.72 -4.83
C PHE A 138 -19.61 6.76 -4.59
N THR A 139 -20.36 6.60 -3.49
CA THR A 139 -21.36 7.58 -3.07
C THR A 139 -20.86 8.29 -1.81
N PRO A 140 -20.52 9.59 -1.88
CA PRO A 140 -20.08 10.37 -0.73
C PRO A 140 -21.10 10.38 0.39
N SER A 141 -20.65 10.77 1.59
CA SER A 141 -21.58 11.13 2.66
C SER A 141 -22.32 12.41 2.33
N ASP A 142 -23.63 12.42 2.55
CA ASP A 142 -24.49 13.55 2.19
C ASP A 142 -24.17 14.78 3.06
N ASP A 143 -23.92 14.56 4.35
CA ASP A 143 -23.46 15.57 5.30
C ASP A 143 -22.03 16.06 4.98
N SER A 144 -21.91 17.35 4.67
CA SER A 144 -20.62 18.01 4.39
C SER A 144 -19.69 18.01 5.60
N ARG A 145 -20.22 18.10 6.82
CA ARG A 145 -19.43 18.02 8.05
C ARG A 145 -18.84 16.62 8.21
N ARG A 146 -19.59 15.58 7.86
CA ARG A 146 -19.07 14.20 7.87
C ARG A 146 -17.94 14.01 6.86
N ARG A 147 -18.06 14.58 5.65
CA ARG A 147 -16.96 14.56 4.65
C ARG A 147 -15.69 15.23 5.17
N LEU A 148 -15.81 16.36 5.90
CA LEU A 148 -14.65 17.01 6.53
C LEU A 148 -14.00 16.11 7.58
N VAL A 149 -14.77 15.37 8.37
CA VAL A 149 -14.23 14.41 9.36
C VAL A 149 -13.50 13.25 8.66
N GLN A 150 -14.07 12.71 7.58
CA GLN A 150 -13.44 11.67 6.76
C GLN A 150 -12.09 12.14 6.22
N MET A 151 -12.06 13.30 5.57
CA MET A 151 -10.82 13.89 5.06
C MET A 151 -9.80 14.20 6.17
N ALA A 152 -10.24 14.70 7.32
CA ALA A 152 -9.35 14.97 8.45
C ALA A 152 -8.73 13.69 9.05
N SER A 153 -9.46 12.57 9.03
CA SER A 153 -8.91 11.29 9.46
C SER A 153 -7.74 10.85 8.58
N LEU A 154 -7.88 11.00 7.26
CA LEU A 154 -6.81 10.74 6.30
C LEU A 154 -5.63 11.72 6.48
N ALA A 155 -5.90 13.02 6.64
CA ALA A 155 -4.86 14.02 6.87
C ALA A 155 -4.08 13.74 8.17
N THR A 156 -4.76 13.23 9.21
CA THR A 156 -4.12 12.81 10.46
C THR A 156 -3.14 11.67 10.21
N ALA A 157 -3.55 10.63 9.49
CA ALA A 157 -2.71 9.49 9.18
C ALA A 157 -1.51 9.88 8.31
N LEU A 158 -1.74 10.63 7.23
CA LEU A 158 -0.68 11.14 6.35
C LEU A 158 0.32 12.03 7.11
N THR A 159 -0.16 12.90 8.00
CA THR A 159 0.72 13.74 8.84
C THR A 159 1.54 12.88 9.81
N ALA A 160 0.93 11.87 10.42
CA ALA A 160 1.60 10.96 11.34
C ALA A 160 2.69 10.13 10.64
N THR A 161 2.46 9.73 9.38
CA THR A 161 3.45 9.00 8.56
C THR A 161 4.39 9.91 7.77
N LYS A 162 4.27 11.24 7.91
CA LYS A 162 5.06 12.24 7.16
C LYS A 162 4.95 12.07 5.64
N THR A 163 3.75 11.77 5.16
CA THR A 163 3.43 11.55 3.75
C THR A 163 2.62 12.71 3.22
N GLU A 164 3.00 13.23 2.06
CA GLU A 164 2.26 14.24 1.34
C GLU A 164 1.03 13.62 0.66
N PHE A 165 -0.08 14.35 0.64
CA PHE A 165 -1.26 13.91 -0.09
C PHE A 165 -1.06 14.01 -1.61
N SER A 166 -1.39 12.95 -2.33
CA SER A 166 -1.52 12.91 -3.78
C SER A 166 -2.62 11.95 -4.17
N ASN A 167 -3.47 12.30 -5.14
CA ASN A 167 -4.45 11.41 -5.76
C ASN A 167 -3.99 10.93 -7.16
N GLU A 168 -2.72 11.12 -7.49
CA GLU A 168 -2.16 10.83 -8.80
C GLU A 168 -0.87 10.03 -8.67
N LEU A 169 -0.57 9.23 -9.69
CA LEU A 169 0.76 8.67 -9.90
C LEU A 169 1.74 9.80 -10.17
N THR A 170 2.83 9.86 -9.39
CA THR A 170 3.85 10.90 -9.52
C THR A 170 5.13 10.33 -10.11
N TYR A 171 5.77 11.06 -11.00
CA TYR A 171 7.00 10.65 -11.69
C TYR A 171 8.11 11.64 -11.34
N MET A 172 9.02 11.21 -10.48
CA MET A 172 10.03 12.09 -9.88
C MET A 172 11.37 11.98 -10.61
N PRO A 173 12.18 13.06 -10.64
CA PRO A 173 13.56 12.99 -11.11
C PRO A 173 14.36 11.91 -10.37
N GLY A 174 15.06 11.06 -11.11
CA GLY A 174 15.83 9.94 -10.55
C GLY A 174 15.02 8.67 -10.29
N MET A 175 13.71 8.69 -10.54
CA MET A 175 12.81 7.52 -10.53
C MET A 175 12.36 7.17 -11.95
N ALA A 176 11.36 6.32 -12.10
CA ALA A 176 10.84 5.95 -13.42
C ALA A 176 10.17 7.15 -14.11
N PRO A 177 10.48 7.43 -15.39
CA PRO A 177 9.79 8.46 -16.16
C PRO A 177 8.36 8.00 -16.53
N ARG A 178 7.47 8.95 -16.81
CA ARG A 178 6.07 8.66 -17.18
C ARG A 178 5.97 7.74 -18.40
N ASP A 179 6.83 7.93 -19.39
CA ASP A 179 6.84 7.12 -20.63
C ASP A 179 7.20 5.65 -20.39
N ALA A 180 7.82 5.31 -19.25
CA ALA A 180 8.07 3.92 -18.87
C ALA A 180 6.77 3.20 -18.48
N ASN A 181 5.74 3.93 -18.05
CA ASN A 181 4.43 3.36 -17.71
C ASN A 181 3.65 3.02 -18.98
N SER A 182 4.05 1.93 -19.64
CA SER A 182 3.42 1.43 -20.87
C SER A 182 2.78 0.06 -20.63
N PRO A 183 1.43 -0.05 -20.65
CA PRO A 183 0.71 -1.33 -20.51
C PRO A 183 1.06 -2.37 -21.56
N ALA A 184 1.62 -1.96 -22.70
CA ALA A 184 2.07 -2.86 -23.75
C ALA A 184 3.25 -3.75 -23.31
N LEU A 185 3.99 -3.34 -22.27
CA LEU A 185 5.09 -4.10 -21.69
C LEU A 185 4.63 -5.19 -20.71
N GLU A 186 3.36 -5.17 -20.28
CA GLU A 186 2.83 -6.13 -19.30
C GLU A 186 2.93 -7.56 -19.84
N HIS A 187 3.59 -8.42 -19.07
CA HIS A 187 3.71 -9.84 -19.39
C HIS A 187 2.33 -10.50 -19.37
N GLY A 188 1.93 -11.10 -20.50
CA GLY A 188 0.59 -11.69 -20.66
C GLY A 188 -0.51 -10.67 -21.01
N GLY A 189 -0.17 -9.39 -21.14
CA GLY A 189 -1.07 -8.31 -21.52
C GLY A 189 -1.92 -7.78 -20.36
N MET A 190 -2.23 -6.47 -20.42
CA MET A 190 -3.07 -5.80 -19.43
C MET A 190 -4.50 -5.61 -19.94
N GLN A 191 -5.48 -5.91 -19.09
CA GLN A 191 -6.89 -5.70 -19.43
C GLN A 191 -7.19 -4.20 -19.66
N VAL A 192 -7.88 -3.90 -20.76
CA VAL A 192 -8.26 -2.54 -21.13
C VAL A 192 -9.58 -2.18 -20.45
N MET A 193 -9.60 -1.03 -19.78
CA MET A 193 -10.82 -0.51 -19.16
C MET A 193 -11.83 -0.08 -20.23
N SER A 194 -13.11 -0.42 -20.04
CA SER A 194 -14.14 -0.01 -21.00
C SER A 194 -14.40 1.50 -20.92
N LYS A 195 -14.82 2.12 -22.03
CA LYS A 195 -15.13 3.57 -22.05
C LYS A 195 -16.10 4.00 -20.95
N GLU A 196 -17.11 3.18 -20.69
CA GLU A 196 -18.12 3.41 -19.64
C GLU A 196 -17.52 3.34 -18.22
N ASP A 197 -16.55 2.46 -17.99
CA ASP A 197 -15.84 2.38 -16.72
C ASP A 197 -14.81 3.52 -16.58
N ILE A 198 -14.19 3.98 -17.67
CA ILE A 198 -13.32 5.17 -17.69
C ILE A 198 -14.14 6.42 -17.32
N GLU A 199 -15.33 6.60 -17.88
CA GLU A 199 -16.25 7.67 -17.48
C GLU A 199 -16.59 7.61 -15.98
N THR A 200 -16.79 6.39 -15.45
CA THR A 200 -17.06 6.18 -14.03
C THR A 200 -15.86 6.54 -13.15
N LEU A 201 -14.65 6.17 -13.58
CA LEU A 201 -13.41 6.54 -12.90
C LEU A 201 -13.17 8.06 -12.93
N ASN A 202 -13.40 8.71 -14.07
CA ASN A 202 -13.29 10.16 -14.21
C ASN A 202 -14.33 10.90 -13.34
N LEU A 203 -15.54 10.36 -13.21
CA LEU A 203 -16.52 10.88 -12.26
C LEU A 203 -15.98 10.83 -10.83
N CYS A 204 -15.40 9.71 -10.39
CA CYS A 204 -14.77 9.57 -9.07
C CYS A 204 -13.64 10.61 -8.85
N ARG A 205 -12.78 10.85 -9.85
CA ARG A 205 -11.73 11.87 -9.79
C ARG A 205 -12.31 13.28 -9.60
N SER A 206 -13.29 13.64 -10.43
CA SER A 206 -13.96 14.96 -10.36
C SER A 206 -14.66 15.20 -9.01
N MET A 207 -15.14 14.13 -8.36
CA MET A 207 -15.74 14.19 -7.03
C MET A 207 -14.68 14.52 -5.98
N MET A 208 -13.54 13.84 -6.02
CA MET A 208 -12.46 14.10 -5.08
C MET A 208 -11.89 15.52 -5.24
N GLU A 209 -11.77 16.04 -6.46
CA GLU A 209 -11.31 17.42 -6.74
C GLU A 209 -12.18 18.49 -6.07
N ARG A 210 -13.48 18.23 -5.89
CA ARG A 210 -14.44 19.12 -5.22
C ARG A 210 -14.72 18.77 -3.75
N GLY A 211 -13.92 17.88 -3.15
CA GLY A 211 -14.06 17.48 -1.74
C GLY A 211 -15.18 16.49 -1.46
N GLU A 212 -15.72 15.85 -2.50
CA GLU A 212 -16.61 14.70 -2.39
C GLU A 212 -15.76 13.42 -2.34
N CYS A 213 -15.24 13.10 -1.15
CA CYS A 213 -14.44 11.89 -0.94
C CYS A 213 -15.31 10.61 -0.85
N PRO A 214 -14.73 9.43 -1.13
CA PRO A 214 -15.38 8.17 -0.78
C PRO A 214 -15.66 8.14 0.74
N PRO A 215 -16.77 7.51 1.17
CA PRO A 215 -17.21 7.58 2.56
C PRO A 215 -16.37 6.64 3.43
N LEU A 216 -15.12 7.02 3.69
CA LEU A 216 -14.11 6.20 4.36
C LEU A 216 -13.54 6.95 5.56
N MET A 217 -13.21 6.19 6.60
CA MET A 217 -12.52 6.69 7.79
C MET A 217 -11.19 5.96 7.93
N VAL A 218 -10.12 6.72 8.18
CA VAL A 218 -8.84 6.16 8.63
C VAL A 218 -8.86 6.11 10.15
N VAL A 219 -8.69 4.91 10.70
CA VAL A 219 -8.78 4.63 12.14
C VAL A 219 -7.51 3.94 12.61
N PHE A 220 -6.96 4.42 13.72
CA PHE A 220 -5.80 3.79 14.35
C PHE A 220 -6.25 2.60 15.21
N ASP A 221 -5.70 1.44 14.91
CA ASP A 221 -5.83 0.18 15.63
C ASP A 221 -4.47 -0.14 16.32
N PRO A 222 -4.44 -0.46 17.62
CA PRO A 222 -3.19 -0.76 18.32
C PRO A 222 -2.41 -1.97 17.80
N VAL A 223 -3.07 -2.88 17.08
CA VAL A 223 -2.47 -4.11 16.55
C VAL A 223 -2.14 -3.93 15.06
N GLU A 224 -3.08 -3.39 14.30
CA GLU A 224 -2.97 -3.28 12.84
C GLU A 224 -2.42 -1.92 12.35
N GLY A 225 -2.22 -0.95 13.25
CA GLY A 225 -1.79 0.39 12.87
C GLY A 225 -2.92 1.20 12.26
N PHE A 226 -2.64 2.03 11.25
CA PHE A 226 -3.71 2.73 10.53
C PHE A 226 -4.48 1.75 9.64
N THR A 227 -5.79 1.71 9.82
CA THR A 227 -6.73 0.90 9.04
C THR A 227 -7.77 1.78 8.38
N VAL A 228 -8.46 1.26 7.35
CA VAL A 228 -9.55 1.97 6.68
C VAL A 228 -10.86 1.23 6.87
N GLU A 229 -11.91 1.94 7.27
CA GLU A 229 -13.26 1.41 7.40
C GLU A 229 -14.28 2.23 6.60
N ALA A 230 -15.35 1.55 6.17
CA ALA A 230 -16.46 2.20 5.48
C ALA A 230 -17.30 3.01 6.46
N ASP A 231 -17.54 4.28 6.16
CA ASP A 231 -18.35 5.19 6.99
C ASP A 231 -19.78 5.41 6.44
N LYS A 232 -20.04 4.83 5.28
CA LYS A 232 -21.36 4.63 4.66
C LYS A 232 -21.28 3.31 3.90
N SER A 233 -22.41 2.64 3.70
CA SER A 233 -22.42 1.39 2.93
C SER A 233 -21.88 1.60 1.51
N ILE A 234 -21.05 0.66 1.06
CA ILE A 234 -20.43 0.64 -0.27
C ILE A 234 -21.01 -0.55 -1.03
N LYS A 235 -21.41 -0.36 -2.28
CA LYS A 235 -22.00 -1.43 -3.09
C LYS A 235 -20.93 -2.28 -3.75
N ASP A 236 -21.28 -3.53 -4.07
CA ASP A 236 -20.50 -4.37 -4.97
C ASP A 236 -20.15 -3.62 -6.27
N LEU A 237 -18.95 -3.85 -6.79
CA LEU A 237 -18.37 -3.22 -7.99
C LEU A 237 -18.11 -1.71 -7.88
N THR A 238 -18.19 -1.11 -6.69
CA THR A 238 -17.79 0.28 -6.48
C THR A 238 -16.26 0.46 -6.58
N ILE A 239 -15.81 1.42 -7.40
CA ILE A 239 -14.44 1.94 -7.35
C ILE A 239 -14.27 2.69 -6.04
N VAL A 240 -13.42 2.17 -5.15
CA VAL A 240 -13.19 2.76 -3.83
C VAL A 240 -12.14 3.86 -3.92
N THR A 241 -10.99 3.56 -4.53
CA THR A 241 -9.90 4.52 -4.75
C THR A 241 -8.88 3.96 -5.74
N GLU A 242 -8.02 4.83 -6.28
CA GLU A 242 -6.81 4.42 -7.02
C GLU A 242 -5.66 4.22 -6.03
N TYR A 243 -4.81 3.22 -6.28
CA TYR A 243 -3.54 3.10 -5.57
C TYR A 243 -2.52 4.04 -6.21
N VAL A 244 -1.98 4.99 -5.43
CA VAL A 244 -1.13 6.06 -5.95
C VAL A 244 0.07 6.34 -5.06
N GLY A 245 1.09 6.92 -5.70
CA GLY A 245 2.35 7.30 -5.11
C GLY A 245 3.40 7.53 -6.19
N ASP A 246 4.66 7.60 -5.79
CA ASP A 246 5.76 7.77 -6.73
C ASP A 246 6.00 6.49 -7.52
N VAL A 247 6.11 6.61 -8.84
CA VAL A 247 6.39 5.46 -9.71
C VAL A 247 7.90 5.27 -9.84
N ASP A 248 8.36 4.06 -9.58
CA ASP A 248 9.76 3.67 -9.69
C ASP A 248 9.92 2.34 -10.40
N PHE A 249 11.16 2.03 -10.81
CA PHE A 249 11.51 0.69 -11.24
C PHE A 249 11.62 -0.24 -10.03
N LEU A 250 11.11 -1.47 -10.17
CA LEU A 250 11.17 -2.48 -9.10
C LEU A 250 12.62 -2.72 -8.62
N LYS A 251 13.59 -2.79 -9.55
CA LYS A 251 15.02 -2.96 -9.26
C LYS A 251 15.61 -1.86 -8.35
N ASN A 252 15.03 -0.66 -8.35
CA ASN A 252 15.49 0.44 -7.50
C ASN A 252 15.03 0.29 -6.04
N ARG A 253 14.11 -0.66 -5.78
CA ARG A 253 13.42 -0.85 -4.51
C ARG A 253 13.71 -2.21 -3.85
N GLU A 254 14.68 -2.98 -4.37
CA GLU A 254 15.10 -4.29 -3.83
C GLU A 254 15.52 -4.25 -2.34
N TYR A 255 15.98 -3.10 -1.86
CA TYR A 255 16.43 -2.88 -0.49
C TYR A 255 15.57 -1.87 0.27
N ASP A 256 14.39 -1.54 -0.26
CA ASP A 256 13.46 -0.63 0.40
C ASP A 256 12.77 -1.34 1.57
N ASP A 257 12.62 -0.63 2.69
CA ASP A 257 11.91 -1.10 3.88
C ASP A 257 10.41 -0.72 3.83
N GLY A 258 9.94 -0.13 2.71
CA GLY A 258 8.56 0.28 2.49
C GLY A 258 7.56 -0.88 2.53
N ASP A 259 6.68 -0.88 3.52
CA ASP A 259 5.66 -1.92 3.76
C ASP A 259 4.44 -1.86 2.82
N SER A 260 4.39 -0.87 1.93
CA SER A 260 3.21 -0.52 1.13
C SER A 260 3.52 -0.39 -0.37
N ILE A 261 4.59 -1.03 -0.85
CA ILE A 261 4.91 -1.00 -2.30
C ILE A 261 3.87 -1.82 -3.06
N MET A 262 3.43 -1.31 -4.22
CA MET A 262 2.39 -1.93 -5.04
C MET A 262 2.84 -2.08 -6.48
N THR A 263 2.79 -3.30 -7.03
CA THR A 263 3.14 -3.57 -8.44
C THR A 263 2.22 -2.78 -9.39
N LEU A 264 2.82 -2.00 -10.29
CA LEU A 264 2.11 -1.23 -11.31
C LEU A 264 2.11 -1.96 -12.66
N LEU A 265 3.29 -2.41 -13.07
CA LEU A 265 3.57 -3.05 -14.36
C LEU A 265 4.56 -4.20 -14.12
N PHE A 266 4.18 -5.39 -14.55
CA PHE A 266 5.04 -6.57 -14.50
C PHE A 266 5.51 -6.89 -15.92
N ALA A 267 6.73 -6.48 -16.26
CA ALA A 267 7.25 -6.60 -17.62
C ALA A 267 7.98 -7.93 -17.84
N SER A 268 8.04 -8.38 -19.10
CA SER A 268 8.83 -9.57 -19.48
C SER A 268 10.33 -9.40 -19.22
N ASP A 269 10.85 -8.18 -19.37
CA ASP A 269 12.16 -7.79 -18.86
C ASP A 269 11.99 -7.22 -17.44
N PRO A 270 12.45 -7.92 -16.38
CA PRO A 270 12.30 -7.47 -15.00
C PRO A 270 12.90 -6.08 -14.75
N SER A 271 13.85 -5.63 -15.58
CA SER A 271 14.47 -4.31 -15.45
C SER A 271 13.55 -3.14 -15.80
N GLN A 272 12.40 -3.44 -16.45
CA GLN A 272 11.35 -2.52 -16.85
C GLN A 272 10.09 -2.60 -15.98
N SER A 273 10.01 -3.55 -15.05
CA SER A 273 8.88 -3.64 -14.11
C SER A 273 8.81 -2.41 -13.22
N LEU A 274 7.60 -1.94 -12.97
CA LEU A 274 7.33 -0.71 -12.22
C LEU A 274 6.52 -1.01 -10.96
N VAL A 275 6.79 -0.21 -9.93
CA VAL A 275 6.08 -0.21 -8.66
C VAL A 275 5.64 1.20 -8.28
N ILE A 276 4.55 1.27 -7.53
CA ILE A 276 4.06 2.47 -6.85
C ILE A 276 4.64 2.46 -5.44
N CYS A 277 5.31 3.56 -5.08
CA CYS A 277 5.94 3.79 -3.80
C CYS A 277 5.17 4.89 -3.06
N PRO A 278 4.29 4.54 -2.11
CA PRO A 278 3.46 5.53 -1.42
C PRO A 278 4.18 6.20 -0.24
N ASP A 279 5.50 6.02 -0.08
CA ASP A 279 6.31 6.45 1.06
C ASP A 279 6.28 7.98 1.28
N LYS A 280 6.51 8.75 0.21
CA LYS A 280 6.58 10.22 0.26
C LYS A 280 5.27 10.89 -0.12
N ARG A 281 4.57 10.36 -1.13
CA ARG A 281 3.29 10.88 -1.64
C ARG A 281 2.29 9.74 -1.77
N SER A 282 1.08 9.92 -1.26
CA SER A 282 0.02 8.91 -1.41
C SER A 282 -1.37 9.45 -1.04
N ASN A 283 -2.37 8.57 -1.12
CA ASN A 283 -3.73 8.80 -0.66
C ASN A 283 -4.14 7.76 0.40
N ILE A 284 -5.45 7.49 0.51
CA ILE A 284 -6.00 6.53 1.47
C ILE A 284 -5.65 5.07 1.16
N ALA A 285 -5.33 4.73 -0.09
CA ALA A 285 -5.14 3.35 -0.53
C ALA A 285 -4.01 2.63 0.23
N ARG A 286 -2.95 3.36 0.61
CA ARG A 286 -1.82 2.80 1.37
C ARG A 286 -2.18 2.33 2.78
N PHE A 287 -3.31 2.77 3.32
CA PHE A 287 -3.78 2.42 4.68
C PHE A 287 -4.81 1.29 4.67
N VAL A 288 -5.16 0.73 3.51
CA VAL A 288 -6.09 -0.39 3.40
C VAL A 288 -5.33 -1.68 3.69
N ASN A 289 -5.82 -2.48 4.64
CA ASN A 289 -5.12 -3.66 5.14
C ASN A 289 -5.17 -4.85 4.17
N GLY A 290 -4.20 -5.74 4.32
CA GLY A 290 -4.16 -7.01 3.62
C GLY A 290 -4.82 -8.13 4.42
N ILE A 291 -5.28 -9.16 3.73
CA ILE A 291 -5.73 -10.40 4.38
C ILE A 291 -4.56 -11.31 4.73
N ASN A 292 -4.75 -12.16 5.74
CA ASN A 292 -3.88 -13.31 5.98
C ASN A 292 -4.17 -14.42 4.95
N ASN A 293 -3.22 -14.71 4.06
CA ASN A 293 -3.38 -15.74 3.01
C ASN A 293 -3.25 -17.17 3.54
N HIS A 294 -2.85 -17.36 4.80
CA HIS A 294 -2.53 -18.66 5.40
C HIS A 294 -3.65 -19.19 6.30
N THR A 295 -4.64 -18.36 6.64
CA THR A 295 -5.81 -18.77 7.44
C THR A 295 -7.11 -18.66 6.64
N LEU A 296 -8.07 -19.53 6.94
CA LEU A 296 -9.37 -19.51 6.27
C LEU A 296 -10.17 -18.26 6.67
N GLU A 297 -10.04 -17.86 7.93
CA GLU A 297 -10.65 -16.68 8.54
C GLU A 297 -10.11 -15.40 7.91
N GLY A 298 -8.79 -15.32 7.68
CA GLY A 298 -8.15 -14.20 6.98
C GLY A 298 -8.71 -13.99 5.57
N LYS A 299 -8.79 -15.07 4.77
CA LYS A 299 -9.37 -15.01 3.42
C LYS A 299 -10.83 -14.53 3.41
N LYS A 300 -11.62 -14.87 4.42
CA LYS A 300 -13.03 -14.43 4.53
C LYS A 300 -13.18 -12.92 4.78
N LYS A 301 -12.13 -12.24 5.28
CA LYS A 301 -12.16 -10.78 5.51
C LYS A 301 -12.13 -9.97 4.22
N GLN A 302 -11.68 -10.57 3.11
CA GLN A 302 -11.54 -9.85 1.84
C GLN A 302 -12.89 -9.27 1.38
N ASN A 303 -12.90 -7.97 1.16
CA ASN A 303 -14.06 -7.24 0.65
C ASN A 303 -13.71 -6.26 -0.47
N LEU A 304 -12.41 -6.06 -0.71
CA LEU A 304 -11.87 -5.36 -1.87
C LEU A 304 -10.99 -6.28 -2.72
N LYS A 305 -10.84 -5.90 -3.98
CA LYS A 305 -9.85 -6.47 -4.90
C LYS A 305 -9.01 -5.36 -5.50
N CYS A 306 -7.70 -5.58 -5.50
CA CYS A 306 -6.74 -4.77 -6.24
C CYS A 306 -6.69 -5.26 -7.69
N VAL A 307 -6.88 -4.34 -8.64
CA VAL A 307 -6.99 -4.66 -10.06
C VAL A 307 -6.20 -3.66 -10.89
N ARG A 308 -5.38 -4.17 -11.81
CA ARG A 308 -4.60 -3.38 -12.77
C ARG A 308 -5.35 -3.24 -14.09
N PHE A 309 -5.37 -2.04 -14.64
CA PHE A 309 -6.03 -1.73 -15.92
C PHE A 309 -5.13 -0.86 -16.79
N ASN A 310 -5.21 -1.09 -18.10
CA ASN A 310 -4.83 -0.11 -19.09
C ASN A 310 -5.96 0.93 -19.21
N VAL A 311 -5.67 2.16 -18.79
CA VAL A 311 -6.57 3.32 -18.88
C VAL A 311 -5.88 4.34 -19.77
N ASP A 312 -6.43 4.57 -20.95
CA ASP A 312 -5.92 5.55 -21.93
C ASP A 312 -4.43 5.41 -22.25
N GLY A 313 -3.89 4.18 -22.23
CA GLY A 313 -2.49 3.90 -22.55
C GLY A 313 -1.54 3.91 -21.36
N GLU A 314 -2.04 4.04 -20.13
CA GLU A 314 -1.24 3.98 -18.89
C GLU A 314 -1.72 2.85 -17.98
N CYS A 315 -0.79 2.23 -17.23
CA CYS A 315 -1.16 1.28 -16.19
C CYS A 315 -1.75 2.05 -15.01
N ARG A 316 -2.88 1.58 -14.48
CA ARG A 316 -3.53 2.11 -13.28
C ARG A 316 -3.93 0.98 -12.35
N VAL A 317 -3.83 1.22 -11.06
CA VAL A 317 -4.18 0.25 -10.02
C VAL A 317 -5.40 0.75 -9.25
N LEU A 318 -6.47 -0.04 -9.22
CA LEU A 318 -7.72 0.31 -8.57
C LEU A 318 -8.05 -0.67 -7.44
N LEU A 319 -8.60 -0.14 -6.34
CA LEU A 319 -9.28 -0.93 -5.31
C LEU A 319 -10.79 -0.90 -5.57
N ILE A 320 -11.38 -2.08 -5.80
CA ILE A 320 -12.79 -2.24 -6.16
C ILE A 320 -13.47 -3.14 -5.14
N ALA A 321 -14.67 -2.76 -4.69
CA ALA A 321 -15.50 -3.61 -3.83
C ALA A 321 -15.96 -4.87 -4.58
N ILE A 322 -15.82 -6.04 -3.95
CA ILE A 322 -16.21 -7.34 -4.52
C ILE A 322 -17.50 -7.92 -3.91
N ARG A 323 -18.10 -7.16 -3.00
CA ARG A 323 -19.42 -7.39 -2.39
C ARG A 323 -19.90 -6.08 -1.78
N ASP A 324 -21.15 -6.06 -1.34
CA ASP A 324 -21.64 -4.98 -0.49
C ASP A 324 -20.85 -4.95 0.83
N ILE A 325 -20.47 -3.75 1.26
CA ILE A 325 -19.68 -3.47 2.48
C ILE A 325 -20.54 -2.60 3.38
N ALA A 326 -20.75 -3.04 4.61
CA ALA A 326 -21.56 -2.30 5.57
C ALA A 326 -20.79 -1.11 6.17
N LYS A 327 -21.52 -0.10 6.65
CA LYS A 327 -20.92 0.94 7.49
C LYS A 327 -20.28 0.32 8.75
N GLY A 328 -19.09 0.77 9.10
CA GLY A 328 -18.25 0.28 10.19
C GLY A 328 -17.40 -0.94 9.81
N GLU A 329 -17.56 -1.48 8.60
CA GLU A 329 -16.78 -2.63 8.17
C GLU A 329 -15.39 -2.18 7.69
N ARG A 330 -14.35 -2.83 8.21
CA ARG A 330 -12.96 -2.60 7.80
C ARG A 330 -12.69 -3.16 6.41
N LEU A 331 -11.88 -2.44 5.63
CA LEU A 331 -11.53 -2.80 4.27
C LEU A 331 -10.28 -3.68 4.23
N TYR A 332 -10.37 -4.78 3.49
CA TYR A 332 -9.27 -5.69 3.26
C TYR A 332 -9.20 -6.11 1.79
N TYR A 333 -7.99 -6.14 1.23
CA TYR A 333 -7.71 -6.77 -0.06
C TYR A 333 -6.59 -7.81 0.06
N ASP A 334 -6.39 -8.59 -0.99
CA ASP A 334 -5.28 -9.53 -1.07
C ASP A 334 -4.02 -8.82 -1.58
N TYR A 335 -3.02 -8.62 -0.71
CA TYR A 335 -1.73 -8.05 -1.08
C TYR A 335 -1.00 -8.95 -2.08
N ASN A 336 -1.26 -10.25 -2.04
CA ASN A 336 -0.65 -11.25 -2.90
C ASN A 336 -1.55 -11.66 -4.08
N GLY A 337 -2.45 -10.77 -4.51
CA GLY A 337 -3.44 -11.07 -5.55
C GLY A 337 -2.86 -11.39 -6.94
N TYR A 338 -1.55 -11.18 -7.16
CA TYR A 338 -0.84 -11.52 -8.39
C TYR A 338 0.49 -12.23 -8.09
N GLU A 339 1.33 -11.62 -7.25
CA GLU A 339 2.62 -12.16 -6.77
C GLU A 339 2.50 -12.63 -5.32
N HIS A 340 3.29 -13.62 -4.89
CA HIS A 340 3.29 -14.14 -3.50
C HIS A 340 4.47 -13.60 -2.69
N GLU A 341 4.78 -12.31 -2.86
CA GLU A 341 6.00 -11.71 -2.32
C GLU A 341 5.81 -11.09 -0.92
N TYR A 342 4.57 -10.81 -0.52
CA TYR A 342 4.29 -10.17 0.76
C TYR A 342 4.01 -11.22 1.85
N PRO A 343 4.79 -11.28 2.95
CA PRO A 343 4.53 -12.23 4.03
C PRO A 343 3.28 -11.80 4.81
N THR A 344 2.22 -12.63 4.83
CA THR A 344 0.94 -12.30 5.50
C THR A 344 0.58 -13.25 6.64
N GLU A 345 1.49 -14.15 7.05
CA GLU A 345 1.24 -15.14 8.12
C GLU A 345 0.86 -14.49 9.45
N HIS A 346 1.36 -13.28 9.68
CA HIS A 346 1.21 -12.53 10.92
C HIS A 346 0.04 -11.53 10.89
N PHE A 347 -0.67 -11.40 9.76
CA PHE A 347 -1.85 -10.54 9.67
C PHE A 347 -2.97 -11.10 10.54
N VAL A 348 -3.69 -10.19 11.19
CA VAL A 348 -4.77 -10.48 12.15
C VAL A 348 -6.04 -10.92 11.44
#